data_AF-A0A6I1IFV4-F1
#
_entry.id   AF-A0A6I1IFV4-F1
#
_cell.length_a   1.000
_cell.length_b   1.000
_cell.length_c   1.000
_cell.angle_alpha   90.00
_cell.angle_beta   90.00
_cell.angle_gamma   90.00
#
_symmetry.space_group_name_H-M   'P 1'
#
loop_
_entity.id
_entity.type
_entity.pdbx_description
1 polymer ?
#
loop_
_entity_poly.entity_id
_entity_poly.type
_entity_poly.pdbx_seq_one_letter_code
_entity_poly.pdbx_strand_id
1 'polypeptide(L)'
;MMLASCNKNTLQITMENPDTTQTQEWIIAGVIVVTSIFILTGLIFAIFKQGFQSSEAAGWTQALGSFAAIVAAVWLSRMQERKLKNDALVTAQVIGASMVFQLAQVVSNTQKSLEWFDQVGRADGDYREFEKHLVILESQPQWKAEDLAKLTPLPNNCAYKMAAGIDRINTAIGLIKEARANDGIRTDNFLRMQYAGKIASALNEGTLCFEIAAQRIQAAVHKFTSPYNG
;
A
#
# COMPACT_ATOMS: atom_id res chain seq x y z
N MET A 1 -31.84 2.65 -27.37
CA MET A 1 -30.93 1.88 -26.50
C MET A 1 -30.13 2.90 -25.72
N MET A 2 -30.50 3.11 -24.44
CA MET A 2 -30.06 4.25 -23.62
C MET A 2 -28.62 4.05 -23.15
N LEU A 3 -27.74 4.98 -23.53
CA LEU A 3 -26.39 5.09 -23.00
C LEU A 3 -26.47 5.60 -21.56
N ALA A 4 -26.03 4.77 -20.62
CA ALA A 4 -25.90 5.13 -19.23
C ALA A 4 -24.84 6.24 -19.08
N SER A 5 -25.31 7.45 -18.76
CA SER A 5 -24.49 8.58 -18.37
C SER A 5 -23.82 8.27 -17.02
N CYS A 6 -22.58 7.79 -17.07
CA CYS A 6 -21.74 7.60 -15.89
C CYS A 6 -21.46 8.98 -15.26
N ASN A 7 -22.00 9.20 -14.07
CA ASN A 7 -21.83 10.40 -13.27
C ASN A 7 -20.36 10.55 -12.86
N LYS A 8 -19.67 11.54 -13.45
CA LYS A 8 -18.24 11.86 -13.20
C LYS A 8 -17.96 12.54 -11.86
N ASN A 9 -18.99 12.77 -11.05
CA ASN A 9 -18.83 13.34 -9.72
C ASN A 9 -18.81 12.21 -8.70
N THR A 10 -17.88 12.26 -7.75
CA THR A 10 -17.77 11.39 -6.54
C THR A 10 -16.66 10.33 -6.54
N LEU A 11 -15.45 10.68 -7.00
CA LEU A 11 -14.22 10.25 -6.33
C LEU A 11 -13.18 11.37 -6.42
N GLN A 12 -13.49 12.53 -5.83
CA GLN A 12 -12.43 13.40 -5.33
C GLN A 12 -11.83 12.68 -4.12
N ILE A 13 -10.94 11.73 -4.39
CA ILE A 13 -9.94 11.32 -3.42
C ILE A 13 -9.13 12.59 -3.22
N THR A 14 -9.41 13.30 -2.13
CA THR A 14 -8.58 14.40 -1.66
C THR A 14 -7.18 13.83 -1.50
N MET A 15 -6.35 14.01 -2.52
CA MET A 15 -4.92 13.81 -2.41
C MET A 15 -4.46 14.88 -1.43
N GLU A 16 -4.48 14.53 -0.16
CA GLU A 16 -3.88 15.32 0.90
C GLU A 16 -2.42 15.51 0.49
N ASN A 17 -2.08 16.73 0.09
CA ASN A 17 -0.80 17.05 -0.49
C ASN A 17 0.26 16.82 0.59
N PRO A 18 1.21 15.88 0.44
CA PRO A 18 2.18 15.55 1.48
C PRO A 18 3.02 16.75 1.94
N ASP A 19 3.05 17.82 1.15
CA ASP A 19 3.72 19.08 1.51
C ASP A 19 3.01 19.83 2.67
N THR A 20 1.68 19.70 2.83
CA THR A 20 0.96 20.43 3.90
C THR A 20 1.22 19.86 5.28
N THR A 21 1.36 18.53 5.41
CA THR A 21 1.68 17.90 6.71
C THR A 21 3.08 18.28 7.19
N GLN A 22 4.05 18.36 6.27
CA GLN A 22 5.40 18.80 6.62
C GLN A 22 5.41 20.26 7.10
N THR A 23 4.71 21.18 6.43
CA THR A 23 4.62 22.58 6.89
C THR A 23 3.95 22.71 8.26
N GLN A 24 2.94 21.89 8.56
CA GLN A 24 2.27 21.91 9.86
C GLN A 24 3.20 21.44 10.99
N GLU A 25 4.03 20.41 10.75
CA GLU A 25 5.02 19.94 11.73
C GLU A 25 6.05 21.01 12.08
N TRP A 26 6.54 21.77 11.08
CA TRP A 26 7.48 22.87 11.29
C TRP A 26 6.85 24.04 12.05
N ILE A 27 5.58 24.37 11.79
CA ILE A 27 4.86 25.42 12.51
C ILE A 27 4.69 25.04 13.98
N ILE A 28 4.26 23.80 14.27
CA ILE A 28 4.09 23.32 15.65
C ILE A 28 5.43 23.31 16.38
N ALA A 29 6.50 22.80 15.74
CA ALA A 29 7.84 22.82 16.32
C ALA A 29 8.31 24.26 16.60
N GLY A 30 8.08 25.18 15.67
CA GLY A 30 8.42 26.60 15.82
C GLY A 30 7.68 27.25 17.00
N VAL A 31 6.38 27.02 17.14
CA VAL A 31 5.59 27.55 18.26
C VAL A 31 6.09 27.01 19.60
N ILE A 32 6.40 25.71 19.69
CA ILE A 32 6.95 25.10 20.90
C ILE A 32 8.30 25.73 21.27
N VAL A 33 9.20 25.92 20.30
CA VAL A 33 10.51 26.53 20.56
C VAL A 33 10.37 27.97 21.02
N VAL A 34 9.55 28.78 20.34
CA VAL A 34 9.36 30.19 20.69
C VAL A 34 8.74 30.35 22.08
N THR A 35 7.70 29.56 22.41
CA THR A 35 7.10 29.59 23.76
C THR A 35 8.09 29.13 24.83
N SER A 36 8.87 28.08 24.56
CA SER A 36 9.91 27.61 25.49
C SER A 36 10.97 28.68 25.77
N ILE A 37 11.42 29.38 24.72
CA ILE A 37 12.38 30.49 24.85
C ILE A 37 11.78 31.63 25.67
N PHE A 38 10.54 32.04 25.41
CA PHE A 38 9.86 33.10 26.15
C PHE A 38 9.70 32.78 27.64
N ILE A 39 9.38 31.53 27.97
CA ILE A 39 9.25 31.08 29.35
C ILE A 39 10.62 31.07 30.02
N LEU A 40 11.66 30.55 29.36
CA LEU A 40 13.03 30.54 29.88
C LEU A 40 13.57 31.94 30.11
N THR A 41 13.40 32.88 29.17
CA THR A 41 13.84 34.27 29.34
C THR A 41 13.06 35.00 30.41
N GLY A 42 11.74 34.79 30.50
CA GLY A 42 10.92 35.33 31.59
C GLY A 42 11.38 34.84 32.97
N LEU A 43 11.76 33.57 33.06
CA LEU A 43 12.23 32.92 34.29
C LEU A 43 13.62 33.42 34.71
N ILE A 44 14.55 33.55 33.75
CA ILE A 44 15.88 34.15 34.01
C ILE A 44 15.73 35.60 34.47
N PHE A 45 14.87 36.38 33.81
CA PHE A 45 14.66 37.79 34.15
C PHE A 45 14.03 37.97 35.54
N ALA A 46 13.06 37.11 35.91
CA ALA A 46 12.44 37.12 37.24
C ALA A 46 13.46 36.79 38.35
N ILE A 47 14.31 35.78 38.14
CA ILE A 47 15.37 35.39 39.09
C ILE A 47 16.36 36.54 39.31
N PHE A 48 16.78 37.22 38.23
CA PHE A 48 17.71 38.34 38.31
C PHE A 48 17.13 39.58 39.01
N LYS A 49 15.82 39.81 38.90
CA LYS A 49 15.20 41.03 39.44
C LYS A 49 14.75 40.94 40.90
N GLN A 50 14.23 39.79 41.36
CA GLN A 50 13.55 39.74 42.66
C GLN A 50 14.34 39.04 43.77
N GLY A 51 15.35 38.22 43.44
CA GLY A 51 16.00 37.37 44.43
C GLY A 51 15.02 36.33 44.98
N PHE A 52 15.50 35.14 45.37
CA PHE A 52 14.64 34.04 45.78
C PHE A 52 13.87 34.33 47.08
N GLN A 53 12.72 35.00 47.02
CA GLN A 53 11.69 34.89 48.05
C GLN A 53 10.94 33.57 47.85
N SER A 54 10.87 32.76 48.91
CA SER A 54 10.60 31.31 48.83
C SER A 54 9.22 30.91 48.31
N SER A 55 8.22 31.81 48.30
CA SER A 55 6.88 31.53 47.81
C SER A 55 6.72 31.66 46.28
N GLU A 56 7.41 32.62 45.64
CA GLU A 56 7.34 32.81 44.19
C GLU A 56 8.16 31.74 43.44
N ALA A 57 9.27 31.29 44.03
CA ALA A 57 10.09 30.20 43.52
C ALA A 57 9.32 28.88 43.38
N ALA A 58 8.35 28.60 44.27
CA ALA A 58 7.52 27.41 44.21
C ALA A 58 6.59 27.41 42.98
N GLY A 59 5.99 28.55 42.65
CA GLY A 59 5.13 28.70 41.47
C GLY A 59 5.90 28.49 40.16
N TRP A 60 7.11 29.04 40.05
CA TRP A 60 7.98 28.85 38.89
C TRP A 60 8.47 27.40 38.74
N THR A 61 8.77 26.72 39.85
CA THR A 61 9.18 25.31 39.84
C THR A 61 8.04 24.40 39.37
N GLN A 62 6.81 24.69 39.81
CA GLN A 62 5.63 23.95 39.36
C GLN A 62 5.37 24.17 37.86
N ALA A 63 5.47 25.42 37.38
CA ALA A 63 5.33 25.73 35.96
C ALA A 63 6.38 25.00 35.11
N LEU A 64 7.65 25.03 35.51
CA LEU A 64 8.73 24.29 34.84
C LEU A 64 8.47 22.77 34.82
N GLY A 65 7.98 22.21 35.93
CA GLY A 65 7.60 20.79 36.00
C GLY A 65 6.51 20.43 35.00
N SER A 66 5.47 21.26 34.89
CA SER A 66 4.40 21.06 33.90
C SER A 66 4.90 21.16 32.45
N PHE A 67 5.76 22.13 32.13
CA PHE A 67 6.35 22.25 30.79
C PHE A 67 7.27 21.08 30.44
N ALA A 68 8.14 20.67 31.37
CA ALA A 68 8.99 19.50 31.19
C ALA A 68 8.17 18.23 30.96
N ALA A 69 7.05 18.06 31.67
CA ALA A 69 6.14 16.95 31.47
C ALA A 69 5.47 16.98 30.08
N ILE A 70 5.04 18.15 29.59
CA ILE A 70 4.47 18.29 28.24
C ILE A 70 5.51 17.94 27.18
N VAL A 71 6.72 18.48 27.26
CA VAL A 71 7.80 18.19 26.31
C VAL A 71 8.17 16.70 26.34
N ALA A 72 8.25 16.09 27.53
CA ALA A 72 8.50 14.67 27.70
C ALA A 72 7.37 13.82 27.09
N ALA A 73 6.10 14.20 27.25
CA ALA A 73 4.96 13.51 26.65
C ALA A 73 4.95 13.62 25.12
N VAL A 74 5.27 14.80 24.56
CA VAL A 74 5.42 14.99 23.10
C VAL A 74 6.61 14.18 22.56
N TRP A 75 7.72 14.14 23.29
CA TRP A 75 8.87 13.34 22.90
C TRP A 75 8.58 11.83 22.96
N LEU A 76 7.92 11.36 24.03
CA LEU A 76 7.56 9.97 24.23
C LEU A 76 6.55 9.50 23.18
N SER A 77 5.52 10.30 22.87
CA SER A 77 4.54 9.98 21.83
C SER A 77 5.20 9.86 20.44
N ARG A 78 6.11 10.78 20.09
CA ARG A 78 6.90 10.68 18.85
C ARG A 78 7.80 9.45 18.81
N MET A 79 8.41 9.09 19.93
CA MET A 79 9.26 7.89 20.02
C MET A 79 8.42 6.61 19.84
N GLN A 80 7.23 6.56 20.44
CA GLN A 80 6.28 5.46 20.26
C GLN A 80 5.81 5.34 18.80
N GLU A 81 5.46 6.47 18.16
CA GLU A 81 5.09 6.47 16.73
C GLU A 81 6.20 5.93 15.84
N ARG A 82 7.46 6.36 16.06
CA ARG A 82 8.61 5.85 15.31
C ARG A 82 8.79 4.36 15.50
N LYS A 83 8.67 3.88 16.73
CA LYS A 83 8.77 2.45 17.04
C LYS A 83 7.66 1.65 16.32
N LEU A 84 6.41 2.10 16.41
CA LEU A 84 5.28 1.46 15.74
C LEU A 84 5.46 1.44 14.21
N LYS A 85 5.92 2.54 13.62
CA LYS A 85 6.22 2.61 12.18
C LYS A 85 7.34 1.65 11.77
N ASN A 86 8.40 1.55 12.58
CA ASN A 86 9.51 0.63 12.33
C ASN A 86 9.07 -0.84 12.48
N ASP A 87 8.31 -1.17 13.53
CA ASP A 87 7.80 -2.53 13.76
C ASP A 87 6.86 -2.96 12.63
N ALA A 88 6.01 -2.03 12.15
CA ALA A 88 5.13 -2.25 10.99
C ALA A 88 5.94 -2.46 9.70
N LEU A 89 6.99 -1.66 9.47
CA LEU A 89 7.86 -1.80 8.30
C LEU A 89 8.60 -3.14 8.28
N VAL A 90 9.18 -3.56 9.41
CA VAL A 90 9.86 -4.86 9.54
C VAL A 90 8.88 -6.00 9.29
N THR A 91 7.68 -5.91 9.87
CA THR A 91 6.61 -6.90 9.63
C THR A 91 6.24 -6.97 8.15
N ALA A 92 6.06 -5.82 7.51
CA ALA A 92 5.73 -5.72 6.09
C ALA A 92 6.84 -6.30 5.20
N GLN A 93 8.12 -6.09 5.56
CA GLN A 93 9.27 -6.63 4.84
C GLN A 93 9.36 -8.16 4.96
N VAL A 94 9.15 -8.72 6.16
CA VAL A 94 9.16 -10.18 6.37
C VAL A 94 8.04 -10.85 5.58
N ILE A 95 6.83 -10.29 5.64
CA ILE A 95 5.69 -10.80 4.87
C ILE A 95 5.94 -10.64 3.37
N GLY A 96 6.43 -9.47 2.94
CA GLY A 96 6.77 -9.20 1.55
C GLY A 96 7.80 -10.20 1.01
N ALA A 97 8.85 -10.49 1.75
CA ALA A 97 9.88 -11.44 1.35
C ALA A 97 9.30 -12.85 1.08
N SER A 98 8.36 -13.30 1.92
CA SER A 98 7.64 -14.57 1.72
C SER A 98 6.75 -14.52 0.46
N MET A 99 6.09 -13.38 0.21
CA MET A 99 5.20 -13.20 -0.93
C MET A 99 5.92 -13.11 -2.28
N VAL A 100 7.19 -12.68 -2.35
CA VAL A 100 7.94 -12.58 -3.62
C VAL A 100 8.00 -13.92 -4.35
N PHE A 101 8.26 -15.02 -3.63
CA PHE A 101 8.31 -16.34 -4.25
C PHE A 101 6.94 -16.80 -4.75
N GLN A 102 5.89 -16.55 -3.95
CA GLN A 102 4.51 -16.84 -4.36
C GLN A 102 4.11 -16.03 -5.60
N LEU A 103 4.48 -14.74 -5.64
CA LEU A 103 4.24 -13.87 -6.78
C LEU A 103 4.92 -14.38 -8.05
N ALA A 104 6.17 -14.87 -7.96
CA ALA A 104 6.87 -15.46 -9.09
C ALA A 104 6.13 -16.70 -9.64
N GLN A 105 5.59 -17.54 -8.74
CA GLN A 105 4.76 -18.68 -9.14
C GLN A 105 3.46 -18.24 -9.81
N VAL A 106 2.78 -17.23 -9.26
CA VAL A 106 1.55 -16.66 -9.86
C VAL A 106 1.83 -16.08 -11.24
N VAL A 107 2.90 -15.29 -11.39
CA VAL A 107 3.34 -14.75 -12.68
C VAL A 107 3.59 -15.88 -13.68
N SER A 108 4.34 -16.92 -13.30
CA SER A 108 4.62 -18.05 -14.19
C SER A 108 3.35 -18.77 -14.66
N ASN A 109 2.41 -19.03 -13.76
CA ASN A 109 1.16 -19.72 -14.07
C ASN A 109 0.22 -18.85 -14.93
N THR A 110 0.16 -17.55 -14.62
CA THR A 110 -0.66 -16.57 -15.34
C THR A 110 -0.10 -16.37 -16.75
N GLN A 111 1.22 -16.34 -16.91
CA GLN A 111 1.87 -16.18 -18.21
C GLN A 111 1.66 -17.39 -19.13
N LYS A 112 1.74 -18.62 -18.60
CA LYS A 112 1.38 -19.83 -19.36
C LYS A 112 -0.06 -19.78 -19.87
N SER A 113 -0.98 -19.29 -19.04
CA SER A 113 -2.39 -19.13 -19.42
C SER A 113 -2.58 -18.00 -20.44
N LEU A 114 -1.90 -16.88 -20.24
CA LEU A 114 -1.88 -15.75 -21.16
C LEU A 114 -1.41 -16.15 -22.56
N GLU A 115 -0.27 -16.85 -22.65
CA GLU A 115 0.28 -17.31 -23.92
C GLU A 115 -0.71 -18.20 -24.68
N TRP A 116 -1.39 -19.10 -23.96
CA TRP A 116 -2.41 -19.95 -24.56
C TRP A 116 -3.63 -19.13 -25.02
N PHE A 117 -4.19 -18.26 -24.19
CA PHE A 117 -5.34 -17.44 -24.57
C PHE A 117 -5.02 -16.43 -25.69
N ASP A 118 -3.80 -15.90 -25.74
CA ASP A 118 -3.35 -15.03 -26.84
C ASP A 118 -3.23 -15.81 -28.16
N GLN A 119 -2.75 -17.07 -28.12
CA GLN A 119 -2.79 -17.95 -29.28
C GLN A 119 -4.22 -18.23 -29.73
N VAL A 120 -5.12 -18.57 -28.80
CA VAL A 120 -6.54 -18.81 -29.09
C VAL A 120 -7.24 -17.56 -29.64
N GLY A 121 -6.85 -16.38 -29.17
CA GLY A 121 -7.37 -15.10 -29.70
C GLY A 121 -6.99 -14.84 -31.16
N ARG A 122 -5.92 -15.48 -31.66
CA ARG A 122 -5.41 -15.32 -33.04
C ARG A 122 -5.80 -16.46 -33.96
N ALA A 123 -5.89 -17.67 -33.42
CA ALA A 123 -6.29 -18.88 -34.12
C ALA A 123 -7.14 -19.72 -33.18
N ASP A 124 -8.25 -20.27 -33.67
CA ASP A 124 -9.17 -21.08 -32.86
C ASP A 124 -8.48 -22.16 -32.01
N GLY A 125 -9.02 -22.44 -30.83
CA GLY A 125 -8.49 -23.40 -29.87
C GLY A 125 -9.55 -24.34 -29.31
N ASP A 126 -9.10 -25.47 -28.74
CA ASP A 126 -10.00 -26.41 -28.07
C ASP A 126 -10.60 -25.77 -26.81
N TYR A 127 -11.91 -25.61 -26.82
CA TYR A 127 -12.70 -25.12 -25.69
C TYR A 127 -12.45 -25.91 -24.39
N ARG A 128 -12.11 -27.20 -24.46
CA ARG A 128 -11.86 -28.03 -23.26
C ARG A 128 -10.65 -27.55 -22.45
N GLU A 129 -9.72 -26.86 -23.07
CA GLU A 129 -8.53 -26.32 -22.41
C GLU A 129 -8.86 -25.11 -21.52
N PHE A 130 -10.00 -24.42 -21.74
CA PHE A 130 -10.46 -23.34 -20.84
C PHE A 130 -10.55 -23.84 -19.40
N GLU A 131 -10.98 -25.10 -19.20
CA GLU A 131 -11.12 -25.67 -17.87
C GLU A 131 -9.78 -25.91 -17.19
N LYS A 132 -8.77 -26.35 -17.95
CA LYS A 132 -7.43 -26.56 -17.39
C LYS A 132 -6.85 -25.25 -16.91
N HIS A 133 -6.99 -24.18 -17.69
CA HIS A 133 -6.54 -22.86 -17.31
C HIS A 133 -7.37 -22.26 -16.16
N LEU A 134 -8.67 -22.55 -16.08
CA LEU A 134 -9.48 -22.16 -14.93
C LEU A 134 -8.94 -22.78 -13.63
N VAL A 135 -8.69 -24.09 -13.62
CA VAL A 135 -8.15 -24.81 -12.45
C VAL A 135 -6.78 -24.25 -12.05
N ILE A 136 -5.92 -23.95 -13.02
CA ILE A 136 -4.62 -23.32 -12.75
C ILE A 136 -4.81 -21.95 -12.09
N LEU A 137 -5.64 -21.08 -12.64
CA LEU A 137 -5.86 -19.73 -12.11
C LEU A 137 -6.57 -19.73 -10.75
N GLU A 138 -7.49 -20.66 -10.50
CA GLU A 138 -8.17 -20.79 -9.20
C GLU A 138 -7.28 -21.38 -8.10
N SER A 139 -6.24 -22.14 -8.47
CA SER A 139 -5.27 -22.71 -7.53
C SER A 139 -4.24 -21.71 -7.01
N GLN A 140 -4.22 -20.47 -7.52
CA GLN A 140 -3.28 -19.45 -7.08
C GLN A 140 -3.55 -19.06 -5.61
N PRO A 141 -2.52 -18.61 -4.87
CA PRO A 141 -2.69 -18.13 -3.51
C PRO A 141 -3.76 -17.04 -3.40
N GLN A 142 -4.72 -17.24 -2.50
CA GLN A 142 -5.72 -16.24 -2.19
C GLN A 142 -5.22 -15.33 -1.06
N TRP A 143 -4.58 -14.23 -1.45
CA TRP A 143 -4.19 -13.20 -0.49
C TRP A 143 -5.41 -12.43 -0.01
N LYS A 144 -5.57 -12.34 1.32
CA LYS A 144 -6.68 -11.60 1.91
C LYS A 144 -6.38 -10.12 1.97
N ALA A 145 -7.43 -9.31 2.10
CA ALA A 145 -7.28 -7.86 2.30
C ALA A 145 -6.41 -7.53 3.52
N GLU A 146 -6.49 -8.34 4.59
CA GLU A 146 -5.65 -8.15 5.78
C GLU A 146 -4.15 -8.36 5.48
N ASP A 147 -3.81 -9.29 4.59
CA ASP A 147 -2.42 -9.55 4.24
C ASP A 147 -1.85 -8.45 3.34
N LEU A 148 -2.67 -7.92 2.43
CA LEU A 148 -2.30 -6.75 1.62
C LEU A 148 -2.17 -5.48 2.47
N ALA A 149 -3.03 -5.31 3.47
CA ALA A 149 -2.96 -4.16 4.39
C ALA A 149 -1.63 -4.13 5.17
N LYS A 150 -1.08 -5.30 5.51
CA LYS A 150 0.23 -5.39 6.18
C LYS A 150 1.40 -4.95 5.29
N LEU A 151 1.21 -4.91 3.96
CA LEU A 151 2.22 -4.40 3.03
C LEU A 151 2.16 -2.89 2.84
N THR A 152 1.15 -2.20 3.38
CA THR A 152 1.01 -0.73 3.25
C THR A 152 2.23 0.07 3.72
N PRO A 153 3.01 -0.35 4.74
CA PRO A 153 4.22 0.38 5.13
C PRO A 153 5.35 0.30 4.09
N LEU A 154 5.31 -0.65 3.15
CA LEU A 154 6.34 -0.76 2.12
C LEU A 154 6.22 0.41 1.11
N PRO A 155 7.36 0.96 0.67
CA PRO A 155 7.36 2.07 -0.28
C PRO A 155 6.78 1.64 -1.63
N ASN A 156 6.43 2.64 -2.46
CA ASN A 156 5.99 2.46 -3.84
C ASN A 156 4.68 1.68 -4.00
N ASN A 157 3.74 1.76 -3.06
CA ASN A 157 2.35 1.31 -3.26
C ASN A 157 2.24 -0.17 -3.72
N CYS A 158 3.10 -1.07 -3.20
CA CYS A 158 3.12 -2.48 -3.63
C CYS A 158 1.79 -3.19 -3.35
N ALA A 159 1.14 -2.90 -2.21
CA ALA A 159 -0.18 -3.42 -1.85
C ALA A 159 -1.24 -3.11 -2.93
N TYR A 160 -1.23 -1.88 -3.48
CA TYR A 160 -2.16 -1.48 -4.54
C TYR A 160 -1.92 -2.24 -5.84
N LYS A 161 -0.65 -2.50 -6.19
CA LYS A 161 -0.31 -3.28 -7.38
C LYS A 161 -0.72 -4.74 -7.22
N MET A 162 -0.52 -5.34 -6.06
CA MET A 162 -1.02 -6.70 -5.78
C MET A 162 -2.54 -6.76 -5.83
N ALA A 163 -3.24 -5.81 -5.21
CA ALA A 163 -4.71 -5.74 -5.25
C ALA A 163 -5.23 -5.63 -6.69
N ALA A 164 -4.63 -4.77 -7.51
CA ALA A 164 -4.97 -4.66 -8.93
C ALA A 164 -4.71 -5.97 -9.69
N GLY A 165 -3.57 -6.63 -9.45
CA GLY A 165 -3.27 -7.93 -10.05
C GLY A 165 -4.31 -9.00 -9.71
N ILE A 166 -4.75 -9.06 -8.45
CA ILE A 166 -5.78 -9.98 -7.97
C ILE A 166 -7.12 -9.70 -8.67
N ASP A 167 -7.54 -8.44 -8.74
CA ASP A 167 -8.77 -8.03 -9.44
C ASP A 167 -8.76 -8.46 -10.92
N ARG A 168 -7.63 -8.28 -11.60
CA ARG A 168 -7.47 -8.68 -13.01
C ARG A 168 -7.50 -10.20 -13.20
N ILE A 169 -6.84 -10.98 -12.35
CA ILE A 169 -6.95 -12.45 -12.41
C ILE A 169 -8.38 -12.90 -12.12
N ASN A 170 -9.05 -12.34 -11.11
CA ASN A 170 -10.44 -12.68 -10.79
C ASN A 170 -11.39 -12.33 -11.93
N THR A 171 -11.15 -11.22 -12.62
CA THR A 171 -11.88 -10.84 -13.84
C THR A 171 -11.67 -11.89 -14.94
N ALA A 172 -10.43 -12.33 -15.18
CA ALA A 172 -10.14 -13.39 -16.14
C ALA A 172 -10.84 -14.71 -15.78
N ILE A 173 -10.80 -15.11 -14.50
CA ILE A 173 -11.54 -16.28 -13.98
C ILE A 173 -13.04 -16.14 -14.24
N GLY A 174 -13.62 -14.97 -13.96
CA GLY A 174 -15.02 -14.67 -14.23
C GLY A 174 -15.38 -14.83 -15.70
N LEU A 175 -14.55 -14.28 -16.61
CA LEU A 175 -14.72 -14.41 -18.05
C LEU A 175 -14.62 -15.87 -18.53
N ILE A 176 -13.71 -16.68 -17.95
CA ILE A 176 -13.61 -18.11 -18.26
C ILE A 176 -14.87 -18.85 -17.81
N LYS A 177 -15.39 -18.56 -16.60
CA LYS A 177 -16.63 -19.16 -16.09
C LYS A 177 -17.84 -18.79 -16.92
N GLU A 178 -17.96 -17.52 -17.31
CA GLU A 178 -19.00 -17.04 -18.22
C GLU A 178 -18.88 -17.75 -19.57
N ALA A 179 -17.65 -17.87 -20.09
CA ALA A 179 -17.39 -18.56 -21.34
C ALA A 179 -17.84 -20.02 -21.29
N ARG A 180 -17.69 -20.66 -20.12
CA ARG A 180 -18.11 -22.04 -19.90
C ARG A 180 -19.62 -22.24 -19.82
N ALA A 181 -20.33 -21.26 -19.29
CA ALA A 181 -21.78 -21.30 -19.14
C ALA A 181 -22.52 -21.02 -20.46
N ASN A 182 -21.81 -20.55 -21.50
CA ASN A 182 -22.39 -20.14 -22.77
C ASN A 182 -22.12 -21.18 -23.86
N ASP A 183 -23.16 -21.95 -24.22
CA ASP A 183 -23.09 -22.98 -25.28
C ASP A 183 -22.68 -22.42 -26.66
N GLY A 184 -22.95 -21.14 -26.91
CA GLY A 184 -22.54 -20.47 -28.15
C GLY A 184 -21.02 -20.41 -28.31
N ILE A 185 -20.27 -20.28 -27.22
CA ILE A 185 -18.81 -20.28 -27.26
C ILE A 185 -18.27 -21.68 -27.59
N ARG A 186 -18.99 -22.74 -27.24
CA ARG A 186 -18.59 -24.10 -27.62
C ARG A 186 -18.69 -24.34 -29.13
N THR A 187 -19.67 -23.72 -29.80
CA THR A 187 -19.96 -23.95 -31.22
C THR A 187 -19.35 -22.89 -32.14
N ASP A 188 -19.30 -21.64 -31.72
CA ASP A 188 -18.84 -20.51 -32.51
C ASP A 188 -17.37 -20.17 -32.23
N ASN A 189 -16.53 -20.37 -33.24
CA ASN A 189 -15.11 -20.06 -33.23
C ASN A 189 -14.86 -18.55 -32.99
N PHE A 190 -15.59 -17.67 -33.68
CA PHE A 190 -15.38 -16.24 -33.55
C PHE A 190 -15.65 -15.76 -32.12
N LEU A 191 -16.71 -16.29 -31.48
CA LEU A 191 -16.98 -15.99 -30.07
C LEU A 191 -15.88 -16.50 -29.14
N ARG A 192 -15.33 -17.70 -29.36
CA ARG A 192 -14.17 -18.19 -28.58
C ARG A 192 -12.98 -17.28 -28.68
N MET A 193 -12.59 -16.92 -29.91
CA MET A 193 -11.44 -16.05 -30.16
C MET A 193 -11.63 -14.70 -29.47
N GLN A 194 -12.84 -14.14 -29.54
CA GLN A 194 -13.16 -12.87 -28.88
C GLN A 194 -13.05 -12.97 -27.35
N TYR A 195 -13.59 -14.03 -26.73
CA TYR A 195 -13.47 -14.23 -25.27
C TYR A 195 -12.01 -14.48 -24.87
N ALA A 196 -11.28 -15.29 -25.64
CA ALA A 196 -9.86 -15.56 -25.39
C ALA A 196 -9.03 -14.28 -25.42
N GLY A 197 -9.28 -13.38 -26.39
CA GLY A 197 -8.63 -12.07 -26.43
C GLY A 197 -8.90 -11.19 -25.20
N LYS A 198 -10.15 -11.18 -24.70
CA LYS A 198 -10.51 -10.45 -23.46
C LYS A 198 -9.81 -11.05 -22.23
N ILE A 199 -9.79 -12.38 -22.13
CA ILE A 199 -9.12 -13.10 -21.05
C ILE A 199 -7.62 -12.82 -21.09
N ALA A 200 -6.97 -12.91 -22.26
CA ALA A 200 -5.57 -12.58 -22.45
C ALA A 200 -5.25 -11.14 -22.02
N SER A 201 -6.08 -10.16 -22.39
CA SER A 201 -5.89 -8.77 -21.96
C SER A 201 -5.90 -8.63 -20.43
N ALA A 202 -6.87 -9.26 -19.75
CA ALA A 202 -6.96 -9.23 -18.29
C ALA A 202 -5.76 -9.92 -17.62
N LEU A 203 -5.35 -11.10 -18.13
CA LEU A 203 -4.19 -11.82 -17.62
C LEU A 203 -2.90 -11.03 -17.80
N ASN A 204 -2.70 -10.37 -18.94
CA ASN A 204 -1.54 -9.53 -19.20
C ASN A 204 -1.42 -8.35 -18.22
N GLU A 205 -2.52 -7.62 -17.99
CA GLU A 205 -2.55 -6.55 -16.98
C GLU A 205 -2.28 -7.08 -15.56
N GLY A 206 -2.86 -8.24 -15.23
CA GLY A 206 -2.65 -8.91 -13.95
C GLY A 206 -1.18 -9.29 -13.72
N THR A 207 -0.56 -9.94 -14.70
CA THR A 207 0.86 -10.33 -14.67
C THR A 207 1.75 -9.11 -14.48
N LEU A 208 1.57 -8.05 -15.27
CA LEU A 208 2.36 -6.82 -15.16
C LEU A 208 2.25 -6.20 -13.75
N CYS A 209 1.05 -6.21 -13.16
CA CYS A 209 0.85 -5.72 -11.80
C CYS A 209 1.63 -6.54 -10.76
N PHE A 210 1.64 -7.87 -10.89
CA PHE A 210 2.40 -8.74 -9.98
C PHE A 210 3.90 -8.63 -10.16
N GLU A 211 4.41 -8.50 -11.39
CA GLU A 211 5.84 -8.28 -11.65
C GLU A 211 6.32 -6.97 -11.02
N ILE A 212 5.58 -5.88 -11.24
CA ILE A 212 5.89 -4.58 -10.63
C ILE A 212 5.86 -4.68 -9.09
N ALA A 213 4.88 -5.39 -8.53
CA ALA A 213 4.80 -5.61 -7.09
C ALA A 213 6.01 -6.40 -6.57
N ALA A 214 6.36 -7.52 -7.21
CA ALA A 214 7.47 -8.36 -6.83
C ALA A 214 8.81 -7.60 -6.87
N GLN A 215 9.07 -6.84 -7.94
CA GLN A 215 10.27 -6.00 -8.06
C GLN A 215 10.35 -4.95 -6.95
N ARG A 216 9.22 -4.30 -6.62
CA ARG A 216 9.17 -3.28 -5.56
C ARG A 216 9.39 -3.88 -4.18
N ILE A 217 8.80 -5.03 -3.90
CA ILE A 217 9.00 -5.74 -2.63
C ILE A 217 10.45 -6.18 -2.51
N GLN A 218 11.02 -6.76 -3.57
CA GLN A 218 12.43 -7.19 -3.57
C GLN A 218 13.38 -6.01 -3.35
N ALA A 219 13.14 -4.86 -3.99
CA ALA A 219 13.91 -3.65 -3.77
C ALA A 219 13.81 -3.15 -2.31
N ALA A 220 12.61 -3.19 -1.72
CA ALA A 220 12.39 -2.78 -0.33
C ALA A 220 13.07 -3.71 0.68
N VAL A 221 13.04 -5.03 0.41
CA VAL A 221 13.72 -6.04 1.24
C VAL A 221 15.23 -5.92 1.13
N HIS A 222 15.77 -5.77 -0.08
CA HIS A 222 17.21 -5.65 -0.32
C HIS A 222 17.81 -4.40 0.35
N LYS A 223 17.06 -3.28 0.40
CA LYS A 223 17.49 -2.08 1.09
C LYS A 223 17.77 -2.34 2.58
N PHE A 224 17.01 -3.22 3.22
CA PHE A 224 17.12 -3.55 4.64
C PHE A 224 18.22 -4.58 4.95
N THR A 225 18.45 -5.54 4.05
CA THR A 225 19.47 -6.58 4.25
C THR A 225 20.87 -6.14 3.84
N SER A 226 21.01 -5.02 3.12
CA SER A 226 22.30 -4.50 2.70
C SER A 226 23.09 -3.91 3.89
N PRO A 227 24.33 -4.36 4.16
CA PRO A 227 25.14 -3.87 5.28
C PRO A 227 25.63 -2.42 5.14
N TYR A 228 25.37 -1.77 3.98
CA TYR A 228 25.86 -0.43 3.66
C TYR A 228 24.79 0.68 3.78
N ASN A 229 23.56 0.35 4.22
CA ASN A 229 22.43 1.30 4.26
C ASN A 229 21.92 1.62 5.68
N GLY A 230 22.71 1.33 6.73
CA GLY A 230 22.39 1.63 8.13
C GLY A 230 22.85 3.00 8.59
#